data_AF-A0A8T5DIA3-F1
#
_entry.id   AF-A0A8T5DIA3-F1
#
_cell.length_a   1.000
_cell.length_b   1.000
_cell.length_c   1.000
_cell.angle_alpha   90.00
_cell.angle_beta   90.00
_cell.angle_gamma   90.00
#
_symmetry.space_group_name_H-M   'P 1'
#
loop_
_entity.id
_entity.type
_entity.pdbx_description
1 polymer ?
#
loop_
_entity_poly.entity_id
_entity_poly.type
_entity_poly.pdbx_seq_one_letter_code
_entity_poly.pdbx_strand_id
1 'polypeptide(L)'
;MFKTGHSKVGGRKPGTKNKKTLLGASELLLGLGINPIQKLVEIAESAESTTDQKINCYKEIAKYAYPKIKAEEVPFNQEAMNLTVQFVE
;
A
#
# COMPACT_ATOMS: atom_id res chain seq x y z
N MET A 1 21.85 27.72 31.20
CA MET A 1 22.49 27.55 29.88
C MET A 1 22.51 26.06 29.57
N PHE A 2 21.78 25.60 28.55
CA PHE A 2 21.69 24.16 28.26
C PHE A 2 22.99 23.68 27.62
N LYS A 3 23.55 22.58 28.13
CA LYS A 3 24.75 21.95 27.58
C LYS A 3 24.37 21.20 26.30
N THR A 4 25.12 21.42 25.22
CA THR A 4 24.93 20.72 23.95
C THR A 4 25.08 19.21 24.18
N GLY A 5 24.08 18.43 23.76
CA GLY A 5 24.06 16.98 23.94
C GLY A 5 25.17 16.26 23.15
N HIS A 6 25.31 14.95 23.38
CA HIS A 6 26.30 14.11 22.69
C HIS A 6 26.12 14.15 21.17
N SER A 7 27.24 14.16 20.44
CA SER A 7 27.23 14.03 18.98
C SER A 7 26.65 12.67 18.58
N LYS A 8 25.83 12.65 17.54
CA LYS A 8 25.13 11.44 17.08
C LYS A 8 26.15 10.41 16.58
N VAL A 9 26.44 9.40 17.39
CA VAL A 9 27.46 8.35 17.11
C VAL A 9 26.94 7.22 16.20
N GLY A 10 25.64 7.20 15.87
CA GLY A 10 25.03 6.11 15.13
C GLY A 10 23.88 6.54 14.21
N GLY A 11 23.70 5.77 13.14
CA GLY A 11 22.67 5.98 12.12
C GLY A 11 23.20 5.77 10.71
N ARG A 12 22.30 5.45 9.76
CA ARG A 12 22.66 5.38 8.33
C ARG A 12 23.13 6.73 7.84
N LYS A 13 24.25 6.76 7.12
CA LYS A 13 24.73 8.00 6.49
C LYS A 13 23.65 8.50 5.51
N PRO A 14 23.33 9.80 5.50
CA PRO A 14 22.49 10.38 4.45
C PRO A 14 23.08 10.02 3.08
N GLY A 15 22.27 9.47 2.18
CA GLY A 15 22.72 8.94 0.89
C GLY A 15 23.13 7.46 0.87
N THR A 16 23.05 6.73 1.99
CA THR A 16 23.29 5.28 2.00
C THR A 16 22.28 4.60 1.06
N LYS A 17 22.76 3.71 0.18
CA LYS A 17 22.02 3.14 -0.96
C LYS A 17 20.84 2.26 -0.53
N ASN A 18 19.67 2.85 -0.28
CA ASN A 18 18.40 2.08 -0.33
C ASN A 18 17.72 2.24 -1.71
N LYS A 19 17.93 3.38 -2.37
CA LYS A 19 17.28 3.72 -3.64
C LYS A 19 17.99 3.13 -4.87
N LYS A 20 19.32 2.95 -4.81
CA LYS A 20 20.11 2.35 -5.91
C LYS A 20 19.75 0.87 -6.15
N THR A 21 19.37 0.16 -5.10
CA THR A 21 18.95 -1.25 -5.16
C THR A 21 17.60 -1.40 -5.86
N LEU A 22 16.64 -0.51 -5.58
CA LEU A 22 15.34 -0.47 -6.27
C LEU A 22 15.51 -0.10 -7.76
N LEU A 23 16.36 0.88 -8.07
CA LEU A 23 16.68 1.25 -9.45
C LEU A 23 17.35 0.11 -10.21
N GLY A 24 18.35 -0.55 -9.61
CA GLY A 24 19.01 -1.69 -10.22
C GLY A 24 18.07 -2.88 -10.47
N ALA A 25 17.13 -3.15 -9.57
CA ALA A 25 16.11 -4.17 -9.79
C ALA A 25 15.18 -3.80 -10.96
N SER A 26 14.75 -2.54 -11.05
CA SER A 26 13.91 -2.07 -12.17
C SER A 26 14.64 -2.13 -13.51
N GLU A 27 15.90 -1.71 -13.55
CA GLU A 27 16.76 -1.76 -14.75
C GLU A 27 17.00 -3.22 -15.18
N LEU A 28 17.24 -4.12 -14.23
CA LEU A 28 17.43 -5.54 -14.50
C LEU A 28 16.15 -6.19 -15.04
N LEU A 29 15.00 -5.93 -14.40
CA LEU A 29 13.71 -6.44 -14.86
C LEU A 29 13.36 -5.94 -16.26
N LEU A 30 13.65 -4.66 -16.55
CA LEU A 30 13.47 -4.08 -17.88
C LEU A 30 14.40 -4.74 -18.90
N GLY A 31 15.68 -4.96 -18.55
CA GLY A 31 16.65 -5.63 -19.42
C GLY A 31 16.29 -7.08 -19.73
N LEU A 32 15.60 -7.76 -18.82
CA LEU A 32 15.06 -9.11 -19.03
C LEU A 32 13.69 -9.13 -19.72
N GLY A 33 13.07 -7.97 -19.96
CA GLY A 33 11.71 -7.88 -20.51
C GLY A 33 10.62 -8.45 -19.59
N ILE A 34 10.88 -8.50 -18.28
CA ILE A 34 9.98 -9.11 -17.30
C ILE A 34 9.08 -8.04 -16.68
N ASN A 35 7.77 -8.24 -16.80
CA ASN A 35 6.78 -7.49 -16.03
C ASN A 35 6.37 -8.29 -14.78
N PRO A 36 6.74 -7.85 -13.55
CA PRO A 36 6.39 -8.58 -12.33
C PRO A 36 4.88 -8.69 -12.08
N ILE A 37 4.10 -7.67 -12.45
CA ILE A 37 2.64 -7.69 -12.27
C ILE A 37 2.03 -8.76 -13.17
N GLN A 38 2.47 -8.83 -14.43
CA GLN A 38 2.04 -9.88 -15.36
C GLN A 38 2.41 -11.27 -14.83
N LYS A 39 3.63 -11.45 -14.32
CA LYS A 39 4.05 -12.73 -13.74
C LYS A 39 3.20 -13.16 -12.54
N LEU A 40 2.77 -12.22 -11.70
CA LEU A 40 1.84 -12.51 -10.61
C LEU A 40 0.47 -12.98 -11.11
N VAL A 41 -0.03 -12.41 -12.22
CA VAL A 41 -1.28 -12.87 -12.86
C VAL A 41 -1.13 -14.29 -13.39
N GLU A 42 -0.04 -14.56 -14.12
CA GLU A 42 0.25 -15.91 -14.65
C GLU A 42 0.31 -16.96 -13.53
N ILE A 43 0.92 -16.63 -12.38
CA ILE A 43 0.97 -17.51 -11.21
C ILE A 43 -0.43 -17.71 -10.61
N ALA A 44 -1.23 -16.65 -10.48
CA ALA A 44 -2.56 -16.71 -9.91
C ALA A 44 -3.56 -17.51 -10.78
N GLU A 45 -3.39 -17.47 -12.10
CA GLU A 45 -4.23 -18.19 -13.06
C GLU A 45 -3.79 -19.64 -13.28
N SER A 46 -2.55 -19.99 -12.90
CA SER A 46 -2.04 -21.35 -13.01
C SER A 46 -2.91 -22.37 -12.25
N ALA A 47 -3.17 -23.51 -12.88
CA ALA A 47 -3.88 -24.63 -12.28
C ALA A 47 -3.11 -25.27 -11.12
N GLU A 48 -1.79 -25.13 -11.11
CA GLU A 48 -0.89 -25.71 -10.10
C GLU A 48 -0.81 -24.88 -8.81
N SER A 49 -1.30 -23.63 -8.85
CA SER A 49 -1.19 -22.73 -7.71
C SER A 49 -2.24 -23.04 -6.64
N THR A 50 -1.81 -23.03 -5.38
CA THR A 50 -2.71 -23.24 -4.25
C THR A 50 -3.61 -22.03 -4.04
N THR A 51 -4.76 -22.22 -3.40
CA THR A 51 -5.69 -21.14 -3.08
C THR A 51 -5.00 -19.98 -2.34
N ASP A 52 -4.11 -20.28 -1.39
CA ASP A 52 -3.37 -19.26 -0.65
C ASP A 52 -2.41 -18.47 -1.55
N GLN A 53 -1.73 -19.14 -2.48
CA GLN A 53 -0.86 -18.48 -3.46
C GLN A 53 -1.67 -17.53 -4.35
N LYS A 54 -2.84 -17.98 -4.82
CA LYS A 54 -3.77 -17.16 -5.61
C LYS A 54 -4.21 -15.93 -4.84
N ILE A 55 -4.69 -16.10 -3.60
CA ILE A 55 -5.14 -15.00 -2.74
C ILE A 55 -4.02 -13.99 -2.54
N ASN A 56 -2.80 -14.43 -2.27
CA ASN A 56 -1.64 -13.55 -2.07
C ASN A 56 -1.29 -12.76 -3.33
N CYS A 57 -1.29 -13.41 -4.50
CA CYS A 57 -1.03 -12.73 -5.78
C CYS A 57 -2.08 -11.64 -6.04
N TYR A 58 -3.37 -11.98 -5.93
CA TYR A 58 -4.45 -11.01 -6.15
C TYR A 58 -4.43 -9.86 -5.14
N LYS A 59 -4.07 -10.12 -3.89
CA LYS A 59 -3.91 -9.08 -2.86
C LYS A 59 -2.83 -8.07 -3.21
N GLU A 60 -1.72 -8.50 -3.80
CA GLU A 60 -0.67 -7.60 -4.27
C GLU A 60 -1.08 -6.83 -5.53
N ILE A 61 -1.72 -7.51 -6.50
CA ILE A 61 -2.22 -6.88 -7.75
C ILE A 61 -3.25 -5.79 -7.44
N ALA A 62 -4.16 -6.03 -6.50
CA ALA A 62 -5.23 -5.09 -6.13
C ALA A 62 -4.70 -3.72 -5.68
N LYS A 63 -3.49 -3.65 -5.10
CA LYS A 63 -2.85 -2.39 -4.68
C LYS A 63 -2.50 -1.46 -5.85
N TYR A 64 -2.37 -2.01 -7.04
CA TYR A 64 -2.05 -1.28 -8.27
C TYR A 64 -3.27 -1.06 -9.16
N ALA A 65 -4.29 -1.92 -9.05
CA ALA A 65 -5.55 -1.76 -9.78
C ALA A 65 -6.49 -0.73 -9.14
N TYR A 66 -6.49 -0.64 -7.80
CA TYR A 66 -7.43 0.20 -7.07
C TYR A 66 -6.71 1.11 -6.06
N PRO A 67 -7.20 2.36 -5.86
CA PRO A 67 -6.74 3.19 -4.77
C PRO A 67 -6.96 2.48 -3.43
N LYS A 68 -5.98 2.57 -2.52
CA LYS A 68 -6.20 2.10 -1.15
C LYS A 68 -7.36 2.90 -0.55
N ILE A 69 -8.37 2.18 -0.07
CA ILE A 69 -9.50 2.78 0.67
C ILE A 69 -8.89 3.57 1.82
N LYS A 70 -9.15 4.87 1.85
CA LYS A 70 -8.79 5.74 2.97
C LYS A 70 -9.98 5.77 3.91
N ALA A 71 -9.72 5.67 5.20
CA ALA A 71 -10.72 6.02 6.18
C ALA A 71 -11.02 7.52 6.04
N GLU A 72 -12.29 7.87 5.84
CA GLU A 72 -12.76 9.23 5.82
C GLU A 72 -13.57 9.46 7.09
N GLU A 73 -13.20 10.47 7.88
CA GLU A 73 -14.01 10.89 9.02
C GLU A 73 -15.19 11.68 8.48
N VAL A 74 -16.38 11.08 8.50
CA VAL A 74 -17.61 11.75 8.12
C VAL A 74 -17.98 12.70 9.28
N PRO A 75 -18.01 14.03 9.07
CA PRO A 75 -18.44 14.95 10.11
C PRO A 75 -19.90 14.65 10.46
N PHE A 76 -20.16 14.38 11.73
CA PHE A 76 -21.50 14.13 12.26
C PHE A 76 -22.36 15.38 12.11
N ASN A 77 -23.28 15.39 11.13
CA ASN A 77 -24.23 16.48 10.96
C ASN A 77 -25.55 16.16 11.68
N GLN A 78 -25.76 16.76 12.85
CA GLN A 78 -26.97 16.58 13.67
C GLN A 78 -28.25 17.04 12.98
N GLU A 79 -28.17 17.95 12.00
CA GLU A 79 -29.35 18.55 11.37
C GLU A 79 -30.13 17.58 10.47
N ALA A 80 -29.50 16.49 10.01
CA ALA A 80 -30.13 15.49 9.14
C ALA A 80 -31.01 14.47 9.88
N MET A 81 -31.06 14.50 11.21
CA MET A 81 -31.80 13.52 12.02
C MET A 81 -33.12 14.04 12.61
N ASN A 82 -33.69 15.10 12.05
CA ASN A 82 -35.03 15.56 12.40
C ASN A 82 -36.07 14.58 11.83
N LEU A 83 -36.36 13.50 12.56
CA LEU A 83 -37.46 12.59 12.24
C LEU A 83 -38.78 13.25 12.66
N THR A 84 -39.58 13.69 11.69
CA THR A 84 -40.96 14.11 11.94
C THR A 84 -41.85 12.88 12.13
N VAL A 85 -42.27 12.64 13.37
CA VAL A 85 -43.26 11.62 13.71
C VAL A 85 -44.65 12.24 13.63
N GLN A 86 -45.52 11.74 12.74
CA GLN A 86 -46.92 12.12 12.67
C GLN A 86 -47.76 11.08 13.41
N PHE A 87 -48.53 11.53 14.41
CA PHE A 87 -49.55 10.71 15.05
C PHE A 87 -50.83 10.82 14.23
N VAL A 88 -51.41 9.66 13.88
CA VAL A 88 -52.70 9.54 13.22
C VAL A 88 -53.70 9.13 14.30
N GLU A 89 -54.74 9.93 14.52
CA GLU A 89 -55.90 9.59 15.36
C GLU A 89 -56.80 8.53 14.71
#